data_AF-H9FB94-F1
#
_entry.id   AF-H9FB94-F1
#
_cell.length_a   1.000
_cell.length_b   1.000
_cell.length_c   1.000
_cell.angle_alpha   90.00
_cell.angle_beta   90.00
_cell.angle_gamma   90.00
#
_symmetry.space_group_name_H-M   'P 1'
#
loop_
_entity.id
_entity.type
_entity.pdbx_description
1 polymer ?
#
loop_
_entity_poly.entity_id
_entity_poly.type
_entity_poly.pdbx_seq_one_letter_code
_entity_poly.pdbx_strand_id
1 'polypeptide(L)'
;ALVFITFTYGFSPVLKTLTESVSTDTIYAMSVFMLLGHLIFFDYGANAAIVSSTLSLNMAIFASVCLASRLPRSLHAFIMVTFAIQIFALWPMLQKKLKACTPRSYVGVTLLFAFSALGGLLSISAVGAILFALLLMSISCLCPFYLIRLQLFKENIHGPWDEAEIKEDLSRFLS
;
A
#
# COMPACT_ATOMS: atom_id res chain seq x y z
N ALA A 1 -24.69 12.70 -0.54
CA ALA A 1 -24.58 12.49 -2.00
C ALA A 1 -24.71 13.81 -2.78
N LEU A 2 -25.84 14.52 -2.67
CA LEU A 2 -26.08 15.79 -3.40
C LEU A 2 -25.04 16.89 -3.13
N VAL A 3 -24.64 17.08 -1.87
CA VAL A 3 -23.60 18.06 -1.47
C VAL A 3 -22.23 17.72 -2.07
N PHE A 4 -21.88 16.43 -2.14
CA PHE A 4 -20.64 15.99 -2.78
C PHE A 4 -20.68 16.21 -4.29
N ILE A 5 -21.83 15.93 -4.93
CA ILE A 5 -22.01 16.13 -6.37
C ILE A 5 -21.91 17.62 -6.72
N THR A 6 -22.59 18.50 -5.97
CA THR A 6 -22.53 19.95 -6.23
C THR A 6 -21.15 20.52 -5.97
N PHE A 7 -20.45 20.07 -4.92
CA PHE A 7 -19.08 20.49 -4.63
C PHE A 7 -18.12 20.00 -5.71
N THR A 8 -18.16 18.72 -6.10
CA THR A 8 -17.31 18.17 -7.17
C THR A 8 -17.61 18.80 -8.52
N TYR A 9 -18.87 19.09 -8.85
CA TYR A 9 -19.24 19.73 -10.11
C TYR A 9 -18.86 21.21 -10.15
N GLY A 10 -18.94 21.91 -9.01
CA GLY A 10 -18.49 23.31 -8.87
C GLY A 10 -16.97 23.45 -8.88
N PHE A 11 -16.24 22.52 -8.27
CA PHE A 11 -14.78 22.51 -8.27
C PHE A 11 -14.17 21.87 -9.53
N SER A 12 -14.91 21.06 -10.28
CA SER A 12 -14.43 20.46 -11.54
C SER A 12 -13.92 21.49 -12.57
N PRO A 13 -14.64 22.60 -12.88
CA PRO A 13 -14.11 23.62 -13.78
C PRO A 13 -12.92 24.38 -13.19
N VAL A 14 -12.87 24.57 -11.86
CA VAL A 14 -11.75 25.25 -11.15
C VAL A 14 -10.49 24.38 -11.16
N LEU A 15 -10.61 23.08 -10.86
CA LEU A 15 -9.54 22.09 -10.98
C LEU A 15 -9.08 21.98 -12.42
N LYS A 16 -10.01 21.96 -13.39
CA LYS A 16 -9.66 21.91 -14.81
C LYS A 16 -8.89 23.15 -15.25
N THR A 17 -9.34 24.36 -14.89
CA THR A 17 -8.64 25.61 -15.26
C THR A 17 -7.31 25.80 -14.52
N LEU A 18 -7.19 25.43 -13.25
CA LEU A 18 -5.91 25.48 -12.54
C LEU A 18 -4.88 24.51 -13.13
N THR A 19 -5.35 23.35 -13.62
CA THR A 19 -4.47 22.29 -14.11
C THR A 19 -4.25 22.38 -15.62
N GLU A 20 -5.01 23.21 -16.35
CA GLU A 20 -4.90 23.39 -17.80
C GLU A 20 -3.53 23.90 -18.23
N SER A 21 -2.90 24.76 -17.42
CA SER A 21 -1.54 25.28 -17.64
C SER A 21 -0.44 24.27 -17.33
N VAL A 22 -0.77 23.14 -16.70
CA VAL A 22 0.16 22.07 -16.35
C VAL A 22 0.15 21.02 -17.45
N SER A 23 1.32 20.64 -17.94
CA SER A 23 1.45 19.57 -18.94
C SER A 23 0.86 18.25 -18.43
N THR A 24 0.29 17.45 -19.33
CA THR A 24 -0.19 16.10 -19.01
C THR A 24 0.94 15.23 -18.44
N ASP A 25 2.14 15.36 -18.97
CA ASP A 25 3.30 14.54 -18.60
C ASP A 25 3.75 14.81 -17.17
N THR A 26 3.69 16.07 -16.72
CA THR A 26 4.06 16.43 -15.35
C THR A 26 3.01 15.95 -14.35
N ILE A 27 1.75 15.87 -14.73
CA ILE A 27 0.68 15.31 -13.87
C ILE A 27 0.85 13.82 -13.71
N TYR A 28 1.15 13.09 -14.79
CA TYR A 28 1.47 11.67 -14.69
C TYR A 28 2.71 11.47 -13.80
N ALA A 29 3.77 12.26 -14.00
CA ALA A 29 4.98 12.19 -13.18
C ALA A 29 4.68 12.46 -11.69
N MET A 30 4.02 13.57 -11.37
CA MET A 30 3.66 13.92 -9.99
C MET A 30 2.77 12.86 -9.34
N SER A 31 1.83 12.30 -10.07
CA SER A 31 0.95 11.24 -9.55
C SER A 31 1.72 9.95 -9.27
N VAL A 32 2.67 9.58 -10.13
CA VAL A 32 3.56 8.44 -9.90
C VAL A 32 4.40 8.66 -8.64
N PHE A 33 5.04 9.83 -8.50
CA PHE A 33 5.82 10.15 -7.30
C PHE A 33 4.97 10.14 -6.01
N MET A 34 3.72 10.60 -6.10
CA MET A 34 2.81 10.63 -4.96
C MET A 34 2.29 9.24 -4.60
N LEU A 35 2.04 8.37 -5.58
CA LEU A 35 1.73 6.95 -5.33
C LEU A 35 2.93 6.19 -4.76
N LEU A 36 4.15 6.48 -5.23
CA LEU A 36 5.37 5.92 -4.66
C LEU A 36 5.56 6.38 -3.21
N GLY A 37 5.35 7.67 -2.94
CA GLY A 37 5.39 8.20 -1.58
C GLY A 37 4.32 7.59 -0.68
N HIS A 38 3.09 7.40 -1.17
CA HIS A 38 2.08 6.63 -0.46
C HIS A 38 2.61 5.26 -0.05
N LEU A 39 3.24 4.53 -0.99
CA LEU A 39 3.81 3.21 -0.77
C LEU A 39 4.95 3.20 0.27
N ILE A 40 5.78 4.26 0.33
CA ILE A 40 6.90 4.39 1.27
C ILE A 40 6.41 4.75 2.69
N PHE A 41 5.49 5.70 2.78
CA PHE A 41 5.01 6.23 4.06
C PHE A 41 3.85 5.45 4.67
N PHE A 42 3.32 4.46 3.95
CA PHE A 42 2.22 3.62 4.44
C PHE A 42 2.67 2.77 5.63
N ASP A 43 1.83 2.73 6.65
CA ASP A 43 2.06 1.91 7.84
C ASP A 43 1.63 0.45 7.57
N TYR A 44 2.62 -0.38 7.19
CA TYR A 44 2.47 -1.82 7.02
C TYR A 44 2.47 -2.61 8.34
N GLY A 45 2.53 -1.95 9.49
CA GLY A 45 2.66 -2.57 10.81
C GLY A 45 4.09 -2.71 11.31
N ALA A 46 5.04 -1.98 10.71
CA ALA A 46 6.39 -1.83 11.24
C ALA A 46 6.44 -0.56 12.10
N ASN A 47 6.95 -0.66 13.34
CA ASN A 47 7.16 0.49 14.23
C ASN A 47 8.36 1.34 13.74
N ALA A 48 8.27 1.90 12.54
CA ALA A 48 9.29 2.75 11.95
C ALA A 48 8.90 4.22 12.14
N ALA A 49 9.83 5.06 12.60
CA ALA A 49 9.59 6.49 12.84
C ALA A 49 9.22 7.30 11.57
N ILE A 50 9.42 6.70 10.39
CA ILE A 50 9.21 7.35 9.09
C ILE A 50 7.75 7.20 8.60
N VAL A 51 6.97 6.25 9.14
CA VAL A 51 5.60 6.00 8.62
C VAL A 51 4.58 6.97 9.22
N SER A 52 3.76 7.57 8.35
CA SER A 52 2.66 8.45 8.76
C SER A 52 1.43 8.15 7.92
N SER A 53 0.41 7.60 8.58
CA SER A 53 -0.85 7.20 7.94
C SER A 53 -1.56 8.37 7.27
N THR A 54 -1.57 9.55 7.92
CA THR A 54 -2.16 10.78 7.37
C THR A 54 -1.40 11.28 6.14
N LEU A 55 -0.06 11.28 6.20
CA LEU A 55 0.76 11.73 5.07
C LEU A 55 0.58 10.79 3.86
N SER A 56 0.68 9.48 4.09
CA SER A 56 0.48 8.45 3.07
C SER A 56 -0.90 8.58 2.40
N LEU A 57 -1.97 8.78 3.19
CA LEU A 57 -3.34 8.93 2.67
C LEU A 57 -3.48 10.24 1.86
N ASN A 58 -2.92 11.35 2.34
CA ASN A 58 -2.95 12.63 1.60
C ASN A 58 -2.25 12.51 0.24
N MET A 59 -1.11 11.81 0.17
CA MET A 59 -0.40 11.57 -1.09
C MET A 59 -1.24 10.75 -2.08
N ALA A 60 -1.90 9.68 -1.61
CA ALA A 60 -2.76 8.86 -2.46
C ALA A 60 -3.99 9.61 -2.98
N ILE A 61 -4.62 10.43 -2.14
CA ILE A 61 -5.74 11.28 -2.57
C ILE A 61 -5.27 12.30 -3.60
N PHE A 62 -4.14 12.98 -3.35
CA PHE A 62 -3.61 13.96 -4.28
C PHE A 62 -3.30 13.34 -5.65
N ALA A 63 -2.64 12.19 -5.69
CA ALA A 63 -2.40 11.46 -6.93
C ALA A 63 -3.70 11.09 -7.66
N SER A 64 -4.71 10.62 -6.93
CA SER A 64 -6.00 10.26 -7.50
C SER A 64 -6.75 11.46 -8.08
N VAL A 65 -6.68 12.61 -7.43
CA VAL A 65 -7.25 13.88 -7.91
C VAL A 65 -6.50 14.38 -9.16
N CYS A 66 -5.17 14.29 -9.17
CA CYS A 66 -4.34 14.61 -10.32
C CYS A 66 -4.73 13.77 -11.55
N LEU A 67 -4.91 12.45 -11.41
CA LEU A 67 -5.42 11.60 -12.49
C LEU A 67 -6.85 11.97 -12.88
N ALA A 68 -7.75 12.14 -11.89
CA ALA A 68 -9.15 12.47 -12.11
C ALA A 68 -9.34 13.77 -12.90
N SER A 69 -8.45 14.76 -12.70
CA SER A 69 -8.47 16.05 -13.41
C SER A 69 -8.37 15.92 -14.94
N ARG A 70 -7.78 14.82 -15.43
CA ARG A 70 -7.58 14.56 -16.86
C ARG A 70 -8.69 13.75 -17.50
N LEU A 71 -9.65 13.25 -16.71
CA LEU A 71 -10.77 12.52 -17.27
C LEU A 71 -11.80 13.51 -17.86
N PRO A 72 -12.22 13.32 -19.13
CA PRO A 72 -13.02 14.30 -19.85
C PRO A 72 -14.45 14.45 -19.33
N ARG A 73 -14.96 13.46 -18.58
CA ARG A 73 -16.34 13.44 -18.07
C ARG A 73 -16.35 13.40 -16.54
N SER A 74 -17.12 14.30 -15.95
CA SER A 74 -17.25 14.49 -14.50
C SER A 74 -17.69 13.22 -13.77
N LEU A 75 -18.49 12.35 -14.41
CA LEU A 75 -18.87 11.05 -13.84
C LEU A 75 -17.68 10.11 -13.65
N HIS A 76 -16.75 10.06 -14.61
CA HIS A 76 -15.57 9.21 -14.45
C HIS A 76 -14.62 9.75 -13.38
N ALA A 77 -14.44 11.07 -13.30
CA ALA A 77 -13.67 11.69 -12.23
C ALA A 77 -14.26 11.39 -10.84
N PHE A 78 -15.60 11.47 -10.71
CA PHE A 78 -16.30 11.13 -9.47
C PHE A 78 -16.10 9.67 -9.08
N ILE A 79 -16.27 8.73 -10.01
CA ILE A 79 -16.06 7.29 -9.76
C ILE A 79 -14.61 7.01 -9.37
N MET A 80 -13.64 7.61 -10.06
CA MET A 80 -12.21 7.47 -9.75
C MET A 80 -11.88 7.93 -8.33
N VAL A 81 -12.33 9.13 -7.92
CA VAL A 81 -12.07 9.65 -6.56
C VAL A 81 -12.80 8.83 -5.49
N THR A 82 -14.05 8.43 -5.74
CA THR A 82 -14.80 7.57 -4.82
C THR A 82 -14.13 6.22 -4.62
N PHE A 83 -13.67 5.61 -5.72
CA PHE A 83 -12.96 4.34 -5.69
C PHE A 83 -11.58 4.46 -5.05
N ALA A 84 -10.89 5.57 -5.26
CA ALA A 84 -9.63 5.87 -4.59
C ALA A 84 -9.79 5.93 -3.06
N ILE A 85 -10.84 6.60 -2.55
CA ILE A 85 -11.12 6.61 -1.10
C ILE A 85 -11.41 5.19 -0.59
N GLN A 86 -12.17 4.41 -1.35
CA GLN A 86 -12.49 3.03 -0.99
C GLN A 86 -11.23 2.15 -0.89
N ILE A 87 -10.31 2.26 -1.86
CA ILE A 87 -9.08 1.47 -1.93
C ILE A 87 -8.01 1.97 -0.96
N PHE A 88 -7.75 3.27 -0.89
CA PHE A 88 -6.60 3.79 -0.13
C PHE A 88 -6.92 4.08 1.34
N ALA A 89 -8.19 4.33 1.69
CA ALA A 89 -8.57 4.61 3.07
C ALA A 89 -9.37 3.45 3.68
N LEU A 90 -10.49 3.08 3.06
CA LEU A 90 -11.45 2.16 3.67
C LEU A 90 -10.92 0.72 3.73
N TRP A 91 -10.29 0.26 2.65
CA TRP A 91 -9.76 -1.09 2.55
C TRP A 91 -8.63 -1.38 3.55
N PRO A 92 -7.60 -0.53 3.73
CA PRO A 92 -6.62 -0.67 4.81
C PRO A 92 -7.21 -0.76 6.20
N MET A 93 -8.22 0.07 6.51
CA MET A 93 -8.90 0.04 7.81
C MET A 93 -9.63 -1.30 8.01
N LEU A 94 -10.33 -1.77 6.97
CA LEU A 94 -11.00 -3.07 6.98
C LEU A 94 -9.99 -4.21 7.19
N GLN A 95 -8.86 -4.18 6.47
CA GLN A 95 -7.79 -5.17 6.61
C GLN A 95 -7.19 -5.18 8.02
N LYS A 96 -6.92 -4.02 8.62
CA LYS A 96 -6.42 -3.91 10.01
C LYS A 96 -7.41 -4.53 11.01
N LYS A 97 -8.72 -4.28 10.84
CA LYS A 97 -9.77 -4.86 11.69
C LYS A 97 -9.92 -6.37 11.47
N LEU A 98 -9.93 -6.83 10.22
CA LEU A 98 -10.00 -8.26 9.87
C LEU A 98 -8.81 -9.04 10.43
N LYS A 99 -7.60 -8.47 10.35
CA LYS A 99 -6.39 -9.07 10.93
C LYS A 99 -6.50 -9.21 12.44
N ALA A 100 -7.09 -8.22 13.13
CA ALA A 100 -7.28 -8.24 14.58
C ALA A 100 -8.32 -9.29 15.03
N CYS A 101 -9.42 -9.45 14.30
CA CYS A 101 -10.47 -10.41 14.66
C CYS A 101 -10.12 -11.86 14.25
N THR A 102 -9.63 -12.05 13.03
CA THR A 102 -9.42 -13.39 12.45
C THR A 102 -8.20 -13.43 11.51
N PRO A 103 -7.02 -13.85 11.99
CA PRO A 103 -5.79 -13.80 11.20
C PRO A 103 -5.80 -14.77 10.00
N ARG A 104 -6.49 -15.92 10.10
CA ARG A 104 -6.58 -16.89 9.00
C ARG A 104 -7.42 -16.37 7.82
N SER A 105 -8.54 -15.72 8.10
CA SER A 105 -9.42 -15.13 7.07
C SER A 105 -8.71 -14.01 6.32
N TYR A 106 -7.91 -13.20 7.02
CA TYR A 106 -7.12 -12.12 6.43
C TYR A 106 -6.18 -12.61 5.30
N VAL A 107 -5.52 -13.76 5.49
CA VAL A 107 -4.65 -14.34 4.45
C VAL A 107 -5.46 -14.74 3.22
N GLY A 108 -6.61 -15.39 3.40
CA GLY A 108 -7.51 -15.76 2.30
C GLY A 108 -8.03 -14.56 1.51
N VAL A 109 -8.47 -13.50 2.20
CA VAL A 109 -8.93 -12.25 1.57
C VAL A 109 -7.81 -11.58 0.78
N THR A 110 -6.58 -11.56 1.33
CA THR A 110 -5.43 -10.94 0.66
C THR A 110 -5.02 -11.72 -0.59
N LEU A 111 -4.99 -13.06 -0.51
CA LEU A 111 -4.71 -13.92 -1.67
C LEU A 111 -5.77 -13.76 -2.76
N LEU A 112 -7.06 -13.77 -2.39
CA LEU A 112 -8.16 -13.59 -3.34
C LEU A 112 -8.06 -12.24 -4.06
N PHE A 113 -7.72 -11.18 -3.34
CA PHE A 113 -7.51 -9.85 -3.93
C PHE A 113 -6.28 -9.81 -4.84
N ALA A 114 -5.20 -10.50 -4.49
CA ALA A 114 -4.01 -10.60 -5.34
C ALA A 114 -4.30 -11.36 -6.65
N PHE A 115 -5.02 -12.48 -6.57
CA PHE A 115 -5.43 -13.26 -7.75
C PHE A 115 -6.40 -12.49 -8.64
N SER A 116 -7.35 -11.74 -8.07
CA SER A 116 -8.28 -10.92 -8.86
C SER A 116 -7.55 -9.78 -9.57
N ALA A 117 -6.59 -9.12 -8.90
CA ALA A 117 -5.75 -8.10 -9.52
C ALA A 117 -4.90 -8.67 -10.67
N LEU A 118 -4.32 -9.87 -10.48
CA LEU A 118 -3.54 -10.54 -11.52
C LEU A 118 -4.40 -10.93 -12.73
N GLY A 119 -5.59 -11.49 -12.50
CA GLY A 119 -6.54 -11.84 -13.57
C GLY A 119 -7.04 -10.61 -14.34
N GLY A 120 -7.31 -9.51 -13.64
CA GLY A 120 -7.64 -8.23 -14.26
C GLY A 120 -6.51 -7.70 -15.13
N LEU A 121 -5.26 -7.76 -14.66
CA LEU A 121 -4.10 -7.28 -15.41
C LEU A 121 -3.77 -8.17 -16.61
N LEU A 122 -3.95 -9.50 -16.48
CA LEU A 122 -3.82 -10.45 -17.61
C LEU A 122 -4.79 -10.14 -18.74
N SER A 123 -5.99 -9.67 -18.40
CA SER A 123 -7.03 -9.30 -19.38
C SER A 123 -6.64 -8.05 -20.20
N ILE A 124 -5.74 -7.20 -19.68
CA ILE A 124 -5.29 -5.97 -20.33
C ILE A 124 -3.93 -6.16 -21.02
N SER A 125 -2.96 -6.75 -20.31
CA SER A 125 -1.60 -6.96 -20.80
C SER A 125 -0.91 -8.11 -20.07
N ALA A 126 -0.50 -9.14 -20.83
CA ALA A 126 0.26 -10.26 -20.31
C ALA A 126 1.61 -9.83 -19.70
N VAL A 127 2.29 -8.87 -20.34
CA VAL A 127 3.59 -8.36 -19.85
C VAL A 127 3.42 -7.67 -18.49
N GLY A 128 2.40 -6.83 -18.35
CA GLY A 128 2.10 -6.15 -17.09
C GLY A 128 1.78 -7.15 -15.98
N ALA A 129 1.01 -8.18 -16.27
CA ALA A 129 0.69 -9.23 -15.31
C ALA A 129 1.91 -10.02 -14.84
N ILE A 130 2.82 -10.37 -15.76
CA ILE A 130 4.06 -11.08 -15.40
C ILE A 130 4.93 -10.21 -14.49
N LEU A 131 5.12 -8.93 -14.84
CA LEU A 131 5.88 -7.99 -14.01
C LEU A 131 5.26 -7.83 -12.61
N PHE A 132 3.94 -7.70 -12.54
CA PHE A 132 3.22 -7.61 -11.27
C PHE A 132 3.35 -8.88 -10.43
N ALA A 133 3.23 -10.07 -11.04
CA ALA A 133 3.41 -11.35 -10.36
C ALA A 133 4.84 -11.50 -9.80
N LEU A 134 5.86 -11.15 -10.60
CA LEU A 134 7.25 -11.17 -10.17
C LEU A 134 7.50 -10.23 -8.98
N LEU A 135 6.90 -9.04 -9.00
CA LEU A 135 6.99 -8.08 -7.90
C LEU A 135 6.29 -8.58 -6.63
N LEU A 136 5.11 -9.21 -6.75
CA LEU A 136 4.43 -9.80 -5.58
C LEU A 136 5.24 -10.96 -4.98
N MET A 137 5.79 -11.84 -5.83
CA MET A 137 6.65 -12.94 -5.40
C MET A 137 7.95 -12.44 -4.76
N SER A 138 8.53 -11.36 -5.27
CA SER A 138 9.75 -10.80 -4.69
C SER A 138 9.51 -10.23 -3.31
N ILE A 139 8.47 -9.43 -3.12
CA ILE A 139 8.15 -8.82 -1.82
C ILE A 139 7.69 -9.89 -0.82
N SER A 140 6.89 -10.88 -1.26
CA SER A 140 6.26 -11.85 -0.35
C SER A 140 7.15 -13.03 0.01
N CYS A 141 8.09 -13.42 -0.86
CA CYS A 141 8.93 -14.60 -0.65
C CYS A 141 10.43 -14.26 -0.67
N LEU A 142 10.92 -13.57 -1.70
CA LEU A 142 12.36 -13.30 -1.85
C LEU A 142 12.89 -12.38 -0.74
N CYS A 143 12.19 -11.30 -0.43
CA CYS A 143 12.56 -10.37 0.64
C CYS A 143 12.66 -11.05 2.02
N PRO A 144 11.60 -11.72 2.54
CA PRO A 144 11.71 -12.38 3.84
C PRO A 144 12.73 -13.52 3.83
N PHE A 145 12.85 -14.29 2.73
CA PHE A 145 13.87 -15.32 2.61
C PHE A 145 15.28 -14.74 2.71
N TYR A 146 15.56 -13.66 1.98
CA TYR A 146 16.85 -12.99 2.01
C TYR A 146 17.16 -12.39 3.39
N LEU A 147 16.18 -11.74 4.02
CA LEU A 147 16.32 -11.20 5.37
C LEU A 147 16.61 -12.30 6.40
N ILE A 148 15.90 -13.44 6.36
CA ILE A 148 16.15 -14.57 7.25
C ILE A 148 17.57 -15.13 7.04
N ARG A 149 18.03 -15.22 5.79
CA ARG A 149 19.40 -15.68 5.48
C ARG A 149 20.45 -14.70 6.01
N LEU A 150 20.21 -13.40 5.92
CA LEU A 150 21.08 -12.37 6.50
C LEU A 150 21.11 -12.40 8.04
N GLN A 151 19.99 -12.75 8.69
CA GLN A 151 19.98 -12.90 10.15
C GLN A 151 20.97 -13.99 10.63
N LEU A 152 21.23 -15.03 9.82
CA LEU A 152 22.19 -16.08 10.16
C LEU A 152 23.64 -15.60 10.20
N PHE A 153 23.97 -14.51 9.50
CA PHE A 153 25.31 -13.93 9.46
C PHE A 153 25.47 -12.74 10.41
N LYS A 154 24.46 -12.45 11.23
CA LYS A 154 24.51 -11.37 12.21
C LYS A 154 25.29 -11.85 13.43
N GLU A 155 26.54 -11.41 13.53
CA GLU A 155 27.33 -11.53 14.76
C GLU A 155 26.68 -10.71 15.88
N ASN A 156 26.26 -11.38 16.96
CA ASN A 156 25.71 -10.71 18.13
C ASN A 156 26.85 -10.32 19.07
N ILE A 157 27.14 -9.03 19.16
CA ILE A 157 28.16 -8.50 20.08
C ILE A 157 27.51 -8.44 21.47
N HIS A 158 27.88 -9.37 22.33
CA HIS A 158 27.36 -9.42 23.69
C HIS A 158 28.09 -8.39 24.55
N GLY A 159 27.33 -7.50 25.18
CA GLY A 159 27.85 -6.54 26.14
C GLY A 159 27.99 -7.14 27.54
N PRO A 160 28.81 -6.56 28.43
CA PRO A 160 28.91 -7.02 29.83
C PRO A 160 27.62 -6.81 30.66
N TRP A 161 26.59 -6.24 30.05
CA TRP A 161 25.28 -5.96 30.64
C TRP A 161 24.13 -6.66 29.89
N ASP A 162 24.43 -7.61 29.00
CA ASP A 162 23.40 -8.38 28.28
C ASP A 162 22.61 -9.26 29.26
N GLU A 163 21.32 -9.46 28.95
CA GLU A 163 20.43 -10.27 29.79
C GLU A 163 20.95 -11.71 29.89
N ALA A 164 20.95 -12.27 31.11
CA ALA A 164 21.41 -13.63 31.34
C ALA A 164 20.46 -14.63 30.63
N GLU A 165 20.94 -15.29 29.58
CA GLU A 165 20.22 -16.40 28.97
C GLU A 165 20.10 -17.55 29.98
N ILE A 166 18.87 -17.84 30.43
CA ILE A 166 18.60 -19.02 31.25
C ILE A 166 18.67 -20.23 30.34
N LYS A 167 19.86 -20.85 30.27
CA LYS A 167 19.99 -22.22 29.76
C LYS A 167 19.41 -23.15 30.82
N GLU A 168 18.09 -23.31 30.84
CA GLU A 168 17.49 -24.40 31.59
C GLU A 168 17.93 -25.70 30.92
N ASP A 169 18.91 -26.38 31.55
CA ASP A 169 19.23 -27.77 31.27
C ASP A 169 18.02 -28.63 31.64
N LEU A 170 17.04 -28.69 30.74
CA LEU A 170 15.86 -29.56 30.80
C LEU A 170 16.26 -31.03 30.95
N SER A 171 17.51 -31.37 30.60
CA SER A 171 18.15 -32.68 30.81
C SER A 171 18.31 -33.05 32.29
N ARG A 172 18.38 -32.07 33.20
CA ARG A 172 18.58 -32.30 34.64
C ARG A 172 17.28 -32.51 35.42
N PHE A 173 16.14 -32.10 34.86
CA PHE A 173 14.80 -32.33 35.41
C PHE A 173 14.14 -33.62 34.90
N LEU A 174 14.73 -34.26 33.88
CA LEU A 174 14.24 -35.50 33.27
C LEU A 174 15.07 -36.74 33.66
N SER A 175 15.99 -36.63 34.63
CA SER A 175 16.70 -37.76 35.26
C SER A 175 16.24 -37.97 36.69
#